data_AF-M1J7D5-F1
#
_entry.id   AF-M1J7D5-F1
#
_cell.length_a   1.000
_cell.length_b   1.000
_cell.length_c   1.000
_cell.angle_alpha   90.00
_cell.angle_beta   90.00
_cell.angle_gamma   90.00
#
_symmetry.space_group_name_H-M   'P 1'
#
loop_
_entity.id
_entity.type
_entity.pdbx_description
1 polymer ?
#
loop_
_entity_poly.entity_id
_entity_poly.type
_entity_poly.pdbx_seq_one_letter_code
_entity_poly.pdbx_strand_id
1 'polypeptide(L)'
;MARYLRKGDWEDFAGYTPAPGLGLDTAIWLHEKRVAGVASDTWGVEVIPNEVEEIMQPWHHVVIPNMGLTVGEIFYLEELADHCRKDKRFAFMFVAQPLPFEGAVGSPVNPIAIK
;
A
#
# COMPACT_ATOMS: atom_id res chain seq x y z
N MET A 1 0.87 -7.62 -6.52
CA MET A 1 1.60 -8.74 -5.89
C MET A 1 1.28 -10.09 -6.56
N ALA A 2 0.00 -10.51 -6.56
CA ALA A 2 -0.45 -11.81 -7.06
C ALA A 2 0.02 -12.17 -8.49
N ARG A 3 -0.02 -11.20 -9.41
CA ARG A 3 0.48 -11.34 -10.79
C ARG A 3 1.93 -11.83 -10.83
N TYR A 4 2.77 -11.27 -9.98
CA TYR A 4 4.21 -11.51 -9.95
C TYR A 4 4.55 -12.82 -9.24
N LEU A 5 3.82 -13.13 -8.16
CA LEU A 5 3.90 -14.43 -7.50
C LEU A 5 3.65 -15.59 -8.49
N ARG A 6 2.63 -15.45 -9.36
CA ARG A 6 2.34 -16.47 -10.40
C ARG A 6 3.41 -16.57 -11.48
N LYS A 7 4.01 -15.45 -11.87
CA LYS A 7 5.05 -15.40 -12.90
C LYS A 7 6.40 -15.90 -12.38
N GLY A 8 6.65 -15.81 -11.07
CA GLY A 8 7.98 -16.01 -10.48
C GLY A 8 8.98 -14.91 -10.86
N ASP A 9 8.48 -13.75 -11.27
CA ASP A 9 9.27 -12.64 -11.80
C ASP A 9 9.36 -11.52 -10.76
N TRP A 10 10.34 -11.65 -9.86
CA TRP A 10 10.54 -10.70 -8.76
C TRP A 10 11.41 -9.52 -9.14
N GLU A 11 12.25 -9.68 -10.17
CA GLU A 11 13.07 -8.59 -10.70
C GLU A 11 12.18 -7.51 -11.31
N ASP A 12 11.14 -7.86 -12.07
CA ASP A 12 10.19 -6.86 -12.58
C ASP A 12 9.36 -6.23 -11.46
N PHE A 13 8.99 -7.00 -10.43
CA PHE A 13 8.17 -6.47 -9.33
C PHE A 13 8.90 -5.42 -8.48
N ALA A 14 10.18 -5.65 -8.17
CA ALA A 14 10.98 -4.79 -7.32
C ALA A 14 11.96 -3.87 -8.08
N GLY A 15 12.02 -4.00 -9.41
CA GLY A 15 13.02 -3.35 -10.27
C GLY A 15 12.74 -1.91 -10.64
N TYR A 16 11.93 -1.18 -9.87
CA TYR A 16 11.56 0.21 -10.15
C TYR A 16 10.91 0.40 -11.55
N THR A 17 10.17 -0.61 -12.00
CA THR A 17 9.45 -0.57 -13.28
C THR A 17 8.12 0.18 -13.13
N PRO A 18 7.51 0.64 -14.24
CA PRO A 18 6.21 1.30 -14.19
C PRO A 18 5.17 0.47 -13.43
N ALA A 19 4.59 1.06 -12.39
CA ALA A 19 3.69 0.40 -11.47
C ALA A 19 2.45 1.26 -11.21
N PRO A 20 1.25 0.68 -11.18
CA PRO A 20 0.06 1.41 -10.78
C PRO A 20 0.16 1.76 -9.28
N GLY A 21 -0.48 2.87 -8.90
CA GLY A 21 -0.55 3.29 -7.52
C GLY A 21 -1.35 4.58 -7.36
N LEU A 22 -1.27 5.17 -6.18
CA LEU A 22 -1.95 6.41 -5.84
C LEU A 22 -1.22 7.62 -6.45
N GLY A 23 -1.98 8.54 -7.03
CA GLY A 23 -1.50 9.85 -7.45
C GLY A 23 -1.40 10.83 -6.28
N LEU A 24 -0.67 11.93 -6.48
CA LEU A 24 -0.40 12.95 -5.47
C LEU A 24 -1.68 13.61 -4.94
N ASP A 25 -2.67 13.80 -5.82
CA ASP A 25 -3.96 14.39 -5.51
C ASP A 25 -4.77 13.60 -4.46
N THR A 26 -4.56 12.29 -4.38
CA THR A 26 -5.22 11.41 -3.40
C THR A 26 -4.89 11.77 -1.95
N ALA A 27 -3.75 12.41 -1.70
CA ALA A 27 -3.33 12.84 -0.36
C ALA A 27 -4.36 13.78 0.28
N ILE A 28 -4.97 14.68 -0.49
CA ILE A 28 -5.99 15.62 -0.02
C ILE A 28 -7.20 14.84 0.51
N TRP A 29 -7.70 13.90 -0.29
CA TRP A 29 -8.87 13.10 0.08
C TRP A 29 -8.59 12.23 1.31
N LEU A 30 -7.43 11.59 1.37
CA LEU A 30 -7.02 10.75 2.51
C LEU A 30 -6.96 11.57 3.81
N HIS A 31 -6.40 12.78 3.74
CA HIS A 31 -6.35 13.71 4.86
C HIS A 31 -7.75 14.14 5.32
N GLU A 32 -8.62 14.56 4.39
CA GLU A 32 -10.00 14.97 4.69
C GLU A 32 -10.81 13.85 5.35
N LYS A 33 -10.59 12.61 4.94
CA LYS A 33 -11.24 11.42 5.51
C LYS A 33 -10.60 10.93 6.80
N ARG A 34 -9.49 11.54 7.24
CA ARG A 34 -8.73 11.14 8.44
C ARG A 34 -8.36 9.65 8.42
N VAL A 35 -7.91 9.17 7.26
CA VAL A 35 -7.47 7.79 7.10
C VAL A 35 -6.19 7.59 7.92
N ALA A 36 -6.18 6.55 8.77
CA ALA A 36 -5.03 6.25 9.64
C ALA A 36 -3.88 5.54 8.89
N GLY A 37 -4.19 4.81 7.83
CA GLY A 37 -3.21 4.15 6.99
C GLY A 37 -3.78 3.63 5.69
N VAL A 38 -2.91 3.41 4.71
CA VAL A 38 -3.21 2.87 3.39
C VAL A 38 -2.32 1.66 3.15
N ALA A 39 -2.89 0.61 2.57
CA ALA A 39 -2.14 -0.56 2.12
C ALA A 39 -2.48 -0.90 0.67
N SER A 40 -1.48 -1.29 -0.13
CA SER A 40 -1.68 -1.78 -1.49
C SER A 40 -0.97 -3.12 -1.72
N ASP A 41 -1.39 -3.83 -2.77
CA ASP A 41 -0.66 -4.99 -3.26
C ASP A 41 0.46 -4.62 -4.26
N THR A 42 0.79 -3.33 -4.38
CA THR A 42 1.87 -2.83 -5.24
C THR A 42 3.13 -2.63 -4.42
N TRP A 43 4.27 -2.53 -5.09
CA TRP A 43 5.55 -2.49 -4.40
C TRP A 43 5.77 -1.16 -3.66
N GLY A 44 5.25 -0.05 -4.19
CA GLY A 44 5.53 1.28 -3.69
C GLY A 44 4.31 2.13 -3.36
N VAL A 45 3.08 1.58 -3.34
CA VAL A 45 1.76 2.24 -3.12
C VAL A 45 1.39 3.38 -4.06
N GLU A 46 2.31 4.30 -4.31
CA GLU A 46 2.29 5.41 -5.25
C GLU A 46 2.49 4.95 -6.69
N VAL A 47 1.96 5.72 -7.63
CA VAL A 47 2.12 5.50 -9.06
C VAL A 47 3.57 5.71 -9.52
N ILE A 48 4.01 4.87 -10.46
CA ILE A 48 5.30 4.99 -11.13
C ILE A 48 5.07 4.89 -12.64
N PRO A 49 5.56 5.85 -13.46
CA PRO A 49 6.46 6.96 -13.11
C PRO A 49 5.82 7.99 -12.17
N ASN A 50 6.66 8.63 -11.35
CA ASN A 50 6.22 9.64 -10.39
C ASN A 50 5.64 10.85 -11.13
N GLU A 51 4.63 11.48 -10.54
CA GLU A 51 3.94 12.63 -11.15
C GLU A 51 4.74 13.94 -11.08
N VAL A 52 5.82 13.96 -10.28
CA VAL A 52 6.81 15.04 -10.20
C VAL A 52 8.15 14.46 -10.63
N GLU A 53 8.66 14.89 -11.78
CA GLU A 53 9.82 14.27 -12.44
C GLU A 53 11.11 14.34 -11.61
N GLU A 54 11.29 15.43 -10.86
CA GLU A 54 12.50 15.68 -10.07
C GLU A 54 12.48 15.05 -8.67
N ILE A 55 11.34 14.49 -8.25
CA ILE A 55 11.15 13.95 -6.91
C ILE A 55 10.85 12.46 -7.00
N MET A 56 11.65 11.66 -6.31
CA MET A 56 11.36 10.25 -6.13
C MET A 56 10.23 10.09 -5.13
N GLN A 57 9.14 9.42 -5.52
CA GLN A 57 7.98 9.16 -4.65
C GLN A 57 7.39 10.42 -3.94
N PRO A 58 7.03 11.50 -4.66
CA PRO A 58 6.49 12.72 -4.07
C PRO A 58 5.27 12.49 -3.17
N TRP A 59 4.43 11.49 -3.43
CA TRP A 59 3.28 11.19 -2.56
C TRP A 59 3.77 10.73 -1.17
N HIS A 60 4.82 9.91 -1.09
CA HIS A 60 5.42 9.48 0.20
C HIS A 60 5.93 10.67 1.02
N HIS A 61 6.55 11.64 0.35
CA HIS A 61 7.06 12.86 0.98
C HIS A 61 5.95 13.72 1.58
N VAL A 62 4.73 13.67 1.03
CA VAL A 62 3.59 14.37 1.60
C VAL A 62 2.97 13.54 2.73
N VAL A 63 2.59 12.31 2.46
CA VAL A 63 1.70 11.58 3.38
C VAL A 63 2.40 11.05 4.63
N ILE A 64 3.67 10.65 4.55
CA ILE A 64 4.37 10.07 5.71
C ILE A 64 4.78 11.18 6.68
N PRO A 65 5.70 12.10 6.34
CA PRO A 65 6.22 13.06 7.31
C PRO A 65 5.25 14.21 7.61
N ASN A 66 4.42 14.65 6.64
CA ASN A 66 3.54 15.82 6.86
C ASN A 66 2.14 15.44 7.35
N MET A 67 1.59 14.30 6.90
CA MET A 67 0.25 13.85 7.34
C MET A 67 0.30 12.80 8.46
N GLY A 68 1.44 12.14 8.67
CA GLY A 68 1.56 11.04 9.64
C GLY A 68 0.82 9.76 9.20
N LEU A 69 0.63 9.56 7.89
CA LEU A 69 -0.07 8.40 7.35
C LEU A 69 0.81 7.15 7.41
N THR A 70 0.28 6.06 7.96
CA THR A 70 0.95 4.74 7.89
C THR A 70 0.77 4.14 6.50
N VAL A 71 1.86 3.71 5.86
CA VAL A 71 1.83 3.11 4.51
C VAL A 71 2.22 1.64 4.57
N GLY A 72 1.47 0.80 3.86
CA GLY A 72 1.70 -0.64 3.74
C GLY A 72 1.84 -1.07 2.28
N GLU A 73 2.91 -1.78 1.98
CA GLU A 73 3.27 -2.19 0.62
C GLU A 73 3.29 -3.72 0.50
N ILE A 74 3.17 -4.24 -0.72
CA ILE A 74 3.39 -5.65 -1.05
C ILE A 74 2.36 -6.58 -0.36
N PHE A 75 1.15 -6.09 -0.12
CA PHE A 75 0.09 -6.92 0.46
C PHE A 75 -0.35 -8.00 -0.52
N TYR A 76 -0.84 -9.12 0.01
CA TYR A 76 -1.53 -10.12 -0.80
C TYR A 76 -3.04 -10.01 -0.58
N LEU A 77 -3.76 -9.53 -1.60
CA LEU A 77 -5.17 -9.14 -1.49
C LEU A 77 -6.11 -9.99 -2.37
N GLU A 78 -5.61 -11.01 -3.07
CA GLU A 78 -6.36 -11.73 -4.10
C GLU A 78 -7.58 -12.48 -3.54
N GLU A 79 -7.39 -13.31 -2.51
CA GLU A 79 -8.48 -14.06 -1.88
C GLU A 79 -9.46 -13.15 -1.15
N LEU A 80 -8.95 -12.08 -0.52
CA LEU A 80 -9.80 -11.09 0.14
C LEU A 80 -10.70 -10.38 -0.89
N ALA A 81 -10.13 -9.96 -2.02
CA ALA A 81 -10.88 -9.34 -3.11
C ALA A 81 -11.95 -10.30 -3.67
N ASP A 82 -11.61 -11.58 -3.85
CA ASP A 82 -12.56 -12.60 -4.29
C ASP A 82 -13.70 -12.82 -3.28
N HIS A 83 -13.39 -12.87 -1.99
CA HIS A 83 -14.39 -12.99 -0.93
C HIS A 83 -15.32 -11.76 -0.89
N CYS A 84 -14.76 -10.55 -0.92
CA CYS A 84 -15.52 -9.30 -0.98
C CYS A 84 -16.37 -9.18 -2.25
N ARG A 85 -15.91 -9.71 -3.39
CA ARG A 85 -16.70 -9.68 -4.64
C ARG A 85 -17.92 -10.59 -4.57
N LYS A 86 -17.82 -11.72 -3.87
CA LYS A 86 -18.91 -12.71 -3.70
C LYS A 86 -20.02 -12.17 -2.77
N ASP A 87 -19.64 -11.60 -1.63
CA ASP A 87 -20.60 -11.16 -0.61
C ASP A 87 -20.93 -9.65 -0.62
N LYS A 88 -20.22 -8.87 -1.45
CA LYS A 88 -20.33 -7.41 -1.57
C LYS A 88 -20.01 -6.62 -0.29
N ARG A 89 -19.30 -7.21 0.66
CA ARG A 89 -18.87 -6.54 1.90
C ARG A 89 -17.41 -6.11 1.79
N PHE A 90 -17.14 -4.81 1.81
CA PHE A 90 -15.78 -4.25 1.67
C PHE A 90 -15.25 -3.59 2.96
N ALA A 91 -16.08 -3.54 4.01
CA ALA A 91 -15.69 -3.09 5.33
C ALA A 91 -15.56 -4.29 6.27
N PHE A 92 -14.46 -4.32 7.03
CA PHE A 92 -14.09 -5.40 7.93
C PHE A 92 -13.11 -4.90 8.98
N MET A 93 -12.96 -5.67 10.06
CA MET A 93 -11.89 -5.41 11.01
C MET A 93 -10.56 -5.84 10.38
N PHE A 94 -9.60 -4.94 10.38
CA PHE A 94 -8.27 -5.16 9.83
C PHE A 94 -7.24 -5.08 10.94
N VAL A 95 -6.40 -6.11 11.05
CA VAL A 95 -5.40 -6.27 12.11
C VAL A 95 -4.05 -6.48 11.46
N ALA A 96 -3.15 -5.50 11.57
CA ALA A 96 -1.81 -5.54 10.99
C ALA A 96 -0.79 -4.90 11.93
N GLN A 97 -0.67 -5.47 13.13
CA GLN A 97 0.27 -4.99 14.13
C GLN A 97 1.73 -5.17 13.64
N PRO A 98 2.58 -4.16 13.77
CA PRO A 98 4.00 -4.29 13.48
C PRO A 98 4.69 -5.14 14.57
N LEU A 99 5.82 -5.75 14.21
CA LEU A 99 6.76 -6.26 15.19
C LEU A 99 7.36 -5.10 16.00
N PRO A 100 7.57 -5.26 17.32
CA PRO A 100 8.01 -4.19 18.22
C PRO A 100 9.54 -3.99 18.17
N PHE A 101 10.04 -3.56 17.02
CA PHE A 101 11.45 -3.22 16.84
C PHE A 101 11.72 -1.78 17.27
N GLU A 102 12.59 -1.60 18.28
CA GLU A 102 13.00 -0.28 18.74
C GLU A 102 13.79 0.47 17.65
N GLY A 103 13.44 1.73 17.38
CA GLY A 103 14.10 2.57 16.40
C GLY A 103 13.87 2.20 14.92
N ALA A 104 13.03 1.20 14.64
CA ALA A 104 12.73 0.81 13.26
C ALA A 104 11.83 1.83 12.54
N VAL A 105 12.03 1.95 11.23
CA VAL A 105 11.25 2.84 10.34
C VAL A 105 10.13 2.11 9.58
N GLY A 106 9.95 0.82 9.87
CA GLY A 106 8.97 -0.05 9.25
C GLY A 106 9.02 -1.45 9.86
N SER A 107 8.06 -2.30 9.53
CA SER A 107 7.99 -3.65 10.06
C SER A 107 7.25 -4.58 9.09
N PRO A 108 7.70 -5.83 8.90
CA PRO A 108 6.86 -6.82 8.25
C PRO A 108 5.64 -7.11 9.12
N VAL A 109 4.52 -7.39 8.45
CA VAL A 109 3.24 -7.69 9.10
C VAL A 109 2.63 -8.95 8.50
N ASN A 110 1.81 -9.65 9.28
CA ASN A 110 0.90 -10.68 8.77
C ASN A 110 -0.54 -10.15 8.93
N PRO A 111 -1.03 -9.37 7.95
CA PRO A 111 -2.28 -8.64 8.08
C PRO A 111 -3.48 -9.58 7.97
N ILE A 112 -4.43 -9.46 8.90
CA ILE A 112 -5.64 -10.29 8.95
C ILE A 112 -6.87 -9.40 8.74
N ALA A 113 -7.75 -9.81 7.83
CA ALA A 113 -9.08 -9.24 7.63
C ALA A 113 -10.15 -10.15 8.24
N ILE A 114 -11.01 -9.61 9.10
CA ILE A 114 -12.05 -10.35 9.84
C ILE A 114 -13.44 -9.82 9.42
N LYS A 115 -14.28 -10.70 8.86
CA LYS A 115 -15.59 -10.39 8.25
C LYS A 115 -16.74 -11.16 8.88
#